data_AF-A0A356M4S3-F1
#
_entry.id   AF-A0A356M4S3-F1
#
_cell.length_a   1.000
_cell.length_b   1.000
_cell.length_c   1.000
_cell.angle_alpha   90.00
_cell.angle_beta   90.00
_cell.angle_gamma   90.00
#
_symmetry.space_group_name_H-M   'P 1'
#
loop_
_entity.id
_entity.type
_entity.pdbx_description
1 polymer ?
#
loop_
_entity_poly.entity_id
_entity_poly.type
_entity_poly.pdbx_seq_one_letter_code
_entity_poly.pdbx_strand_id
1 'polypeptide(L)' 'TDEMQQFITAVAEDKPVSVNVDDGLQSVAIALAAQKSALTNRPVRIDEILLP' A
#
# COMPACT_ATOMS: atom_id res chain seq x y z
N THR A 1 -11.56 -16.88 5.94
CA THR A 1 -10.13 -16.52 5.79
C THR A 1 -9.68 -15.83 7.06
N ASP A 2 -8.42 -16.01 7.43
CA ASP A 2 -7.84 -15.45 8.67
C ASP A 2 -7.93 -13.91 8.71
N GLU A 3 -7.64 -13.25 7.58
CA GLU A 3 -7.78 -11.79 7.39
C GLU A 3 -9.18 -11.25 7.75
N MET A 4 -10.24 -11.90 7.28
CA MET A 4 -11.61 -11.46 7.55
C MET A 4 -11.95 -11.53 9.05
N GLN A 5 -11.46 -12.55 9.74
CA GLN A 5 -11.66 -12.67 11.20
C GLN A 5 -10.86 -11.59 11.95
N GLN A 6 -9.64 -11.31 11.52
CA GLN A 6 -8.81 -10.24 12.09
C GLN A 6 -9.46 -8.87 11.91
N PHE A 7 -10.01 -8.58 10.73
CA PHE A 7 -10.74 -7.35 10.47
C PHE A 7 -11.98 -7.22 11.36
N ILE A 8 -12.82 -8.26 11.44
CA ILE A 8 -14.01 -8.26 12.31
C ILE A 8 -13.62 -8.04 13.77
N THR A 9 -12.56 -8.70 14.23
CA THR A 9 -12.07 -8.56 15.62
C THR A 9 -11.58 -7.16 15.90
N ALA A 10 -10.79 -6.57 14.99
CA ALA A 10 -10.30 -5.19 15.13
C ALA A 10 -11.45 -4.19 15.24
N VAL A 11 -12.52 -4.36 14.45
CA VAL A 11 -13.73 -3.53 14.53
C VAL A 11 -14.47 -3.75 15.85
N ALA A 12 -14.67 -5.00 16.27
CA ALA A 12 -15.41 -5.33 17.48
C ALA A 12 -14.71 -4.87 18.77
N GLU A 13 -13.37 -4.83 18.76
CA GLU A 13 -12.55 -4.47 19.91
C GLU A 13 -12.02 -3.03 19.88
N ASP A 14 -12.40 -2.22 18.89
CA ASP A 14 -11.89 -0.87 18.65
C ASP A 14 -10.34 -0.82 18.65
N LYS A 15 -9.74 -1.76 17.91
CA LYS A 15 -8.29 -1.87 17.74
C LYS A 15 -7.89 -1.53 16.31
N PRO A 16 -6.64 -1.08 16.10
CA PRO A 16 -6.11 -0.90 14.75
C PRO A 16 -6.20 -2.19 13.93
N VAL A 17 -6.61 -2.06 12.66
CA VAL A 17 -6.55 -3.15 11.68
C VAL A 17 -5.09 -3.42 11.29
N SER A 18 -4.78 -4.67 10.94
CA SER A 18 -3.43 -5.09 10.52
C SER A 18 -3.03 -4.55 9.15
N VAL A 19 -4.01 -4.23 8.31
CA VAL A 19 -3.83 -3.60 7.00
C VAL A 19 -4.76 -2.41 6.93
N ASN A 20 -4.23 -1.22 6.66
CA ASN A 20 -4.96 0.03 6.62
C ASN A 20 -4.82 0.74 5.26
N VAL A 21 -5.29 2.00 5.19
CA VAL A 21 -5.25 2.79 3.96
C VAL A 21 -3.83 3.09 3.47
N ASP A 22 -2.86 3.22 4.38
CA ASP A 22 -1.47 3.51 4.03
C ASP A 22 -0.84 2.34 3.29
N ASP A 23 -1.13 1.10 3.68
CA ASP A 23 -0.68 -0.10 2.98
C ASP A 23 -1.21 -0.16 1.53
N GLY A 24 -2.48 0.25 1.36
CA GLY A 24 -3.11 0.38 0.05
C GLY A 24 -2.44 1.47 -0.79
N LEU A 25 -2.16 2.63 -0.20
CA LEU A 25 -1.47 3.74 -0.86
C LEU A 25 -0.05 3.35 -1.30
N GLN A 26 0.71 2.68 -0.45
CA GLN A 26 2.05 2.18 -0.77
C GLN A 26 2.01 1.20 -1.94
N SER A 27 1.03 0.29 -1.96
CA SER A 27 0.85 -0.67 -3.07
C SER A 27 0.62 0.04 -4.41
N VAL A 28 -0.21 1.08 -4.43
CA VAL A 28 -0.45 1.90 -5.63
C VAL A 28 0.81 2.65 -6.04
N ALA A 29 1.53 3.25 -5.09
CA ALA A 29 2.77 3.97 -5.37
C ALA A 29 3.85 3.07 -5.97
N ILE A 30 3.98 1.82 -5.48
CA ILE A 30 4.87 0.80 -6.04
C ILE A 30 4.50 0.50 -7.49
N ALA A 31 3.22 0.30 -7.79
CA ALA A 31 2.76 0.02 -9.15
C ALA A 31 3.08 1.16 -10.12
N LEU A 32 2.85 2.42 -9.71
CA LEU A 32 3.17 3.61 -10.50
C LEU A 32 4.68 3.78 -10.71
N ALA A 33 5.49 3.57 -9.68
CA ALA A 33 6.94 3.63 -9.78
C ALA A 33 7.48 2.56 -10.74
N ALA A 34 6.97 1.33 -10.65
CA ALA A 34 7.33 0.24 -11.55
C ALA A 34 6.96 0.55 -13.00
N GLN A 35 5.76 1.09 -13.25
CA GLN A 35 5.34 1.52 -14.58
C GLN A 35 6.26 2.62 -15.13
N LYS A 36 6.54 3.67 -14.34
CA LYS A 36 7.46 4.74 -14.74
C LYS A 36 8.86 4.19 -15.03
N SER A 37 9.34 3.25 -14.22
CA SER A 37 10.64 2.61 -14.42
C SER A 37 10.70 1.83 -15.74
N ALA A 38 9.67 1.03 -16.03
CA ALA A 38 9.58 0.27 -17.28
C ALA A 38 9.57 1.18 -18.52
N LEU A 39 8.84 2.31 -18.46
CA LEU A 39 8.75 3.26 -19.58
C LEU A 39 10.02 4.09 -19.79
N THR A 40 10.75 4.40 -18.71
CA THR A 40 11.92 5.28 -18.75
C THR A 40 13.25 4.51 -18.76
N ASN A 41 13.20 3.18 -18.63
CA ASN A 41 14.35 2.30 -18.51
C ASN A 41 15.36 2.75 -17.44
N ARG A 42 14.86 3.32 -16.33
CA ARG A 42 15.67 3.70 -15.17
C ARG A 42 15.01 3.28 -13.86
N PRO A 43 15.78 3.07 -12.79
CA PRO A 43 15.22 2.94 -11.45
C PRO A 43 14.42 4.21 -11.08
N VAL A 44 13.27 4.01 -10.42
CA VAL A 44 12.40 5.07 -9.91
C VAL A 44 12.22 4.85 -8.41
N ARG A 45 12.46 5.87 -7.60
CA ARG A 45 12.20 5.80 -6.15
C ARG A 45 10.72 5.98 -5.88
N ILE A 46 10.19 5.28 -4.87
CA ILE A 46 8.79 5.44 -4.43
C ILE A 46 8.50 6.88 -3.99
N ASP A 47 9.49 7.54 -3.36
CA ASP A 47 9.40 8.95 -2.97
C ASP A 47 9.08 9.88 -4.15
N GLU A 48 9.52 9.56 -5.37
CA GLU A 48 9.17 10.36 -6.57
C GLU A 48 7.69 10.29 -6.95
N ILE A 49 6.95 9.31 -6.42
CA ILE A 49 5.50 9.16 -6.62
C ILE A 49 4.73 9.81 -5.47
N LEU A 50 5.22 9.65 -4.24
CA LEU A 50 4.54 10.14 -3.03
C LEU A 50 4.83 11.61 -2.71
N LEU A 51 5.99 12.12 -3.13
CA LEU A 51 6.46 13.49 -2.89
C LEU A 51 6.81 14.13 -4.26
N PRO A 52 5.80 14.64 -5.00
CA PRO A 52 6.00 15.22 -6.33
C PRO A 52 6.86 16.50 -6.31
#